data_AF-A0A3S1KBG0-F1
#
_entry.id   AF-A0A3S1KBG0-F1
#
_cell.length_a   1.000
_cell.length_b   1.000
_cell.length_c   1.000
_cell.angle_alpha   90.00
_cell.angle_beta   90.00
_cell.angle_gamma   90.00
#
_symmetry.space_group_name_H-M   'P 1'
#
loop_
_entity.id
_entity.type
_entity.pdbx_description
1 polymer ?
#
loop_
_entity_poly.entity_id
_entity_poly.type
_entity_poly.pdbx_seq_one_letter_code
_entity_poly.pdbx_strand_id
1 'polypeptide(L)'
;MPIIIKIIDDLTKGTPAGNTYFELWCRARAEMYVSLGAAGSLATHSGYSGQRAVRQWQDRIELLAKLGLIRIKGGSAGKYAHAVVLNPHKIIRRLREEGHKGISGEKYDALVERANEIGSTDFKDPPKTDSAPPATPSAAGGS
;
A
#
# COMPACT_ATOMS: atom_id res chain seq x y z
N MET A 1 6.27 12.21 3.92
CA MET A 1 5.23 11.82 2.93
C MET A 1 5.64 12.04 1.47
N PRO A 2 6.21 13.19 1.03
CA PRO A 2 6.52 13.40 -0.39
C PRO A 2 7.43 12.32 -1.01
N ILE A 3 8.47 11.89 -0.28
CA ILE A 3 9.38 10.83 -0.73
C ILE A 3 8.66 9.47 -0.88
N ILE A 4 7.73 9.13 0.03
CA ILE A 4 6.93 7.91 -0.05
C ILE A 4 6.03 7.92 -1.29
N ILE A 5 5.37 9.04 -1.57
CA ILE A 5 4.52 9.21 -2.76
C ILE A 5 5.35 8.96 -4.03
N LYS A 6 6.56 9.52 -4.11
CA LYS A 6 7.45 9.33 -5.26
C LYS A 6 7.94 7.89 -5.41
N ILE A 7 8.23 7.20 -4.30
CA ILE A 7 8.58 5.78 -4.34
C ILE A 7 7.39 4.95 -4.84
N ILE A 8 6.17 5.24 -4.38
CA ILE A 8 4.96 4.55 -4.84
C ILE A 8 4.73 4.77 -6.35
N ASP A 9 4.93 5.99 -6.84
CA ASP A 9 4.79 6.29 -8.26
C ASP A 9 5.82 5.52 -9.12
N ASP A 10 7.06 5.37 -8.64
CA ASP A 10 8.07 4.55 -9.31
C ASP A 10 7.71 3.05 -9.30
N LEU A 11 7.20 2.56 -8.18
CA LEU A 11 6.72 1.18 -8.03
C LEU A 11 5.50 0.88 -8.92
N THR A 12 4.70 1.90 -9.21
CA THR A 12 3.48 1.83 -10.03
C THR A 12 3.66 2.52 -11.38
N LYS A 13 4.86 2.41 -11.96
CA LYS A 13 5.23 3.08 -13.22
C LYS A 13 4.17 2.89 -14.31
N GLY A 14 3.78 4.00 -14.94
CA GLY A 14 2.73 4.05 -15.97
C GLY A 14 1.30 4.16 -15.41
N THR A 15 1.08 3.83 -14.14
CA THR A 15 -0.22 3.95 -13.45
C THR A 15 0.01 4.48 -12.03
N PRO A 16 0.53 5.72 -11.88
CA PRO A 16 0.98 6.25 -10.59
C PRO A 16 -0.15 6.22 -9.56
N ALA A 17 0.17 5.66 -8.39
CA ALA A 17 -0.76 5.44 -7.28
C ALA A 17 -0.42 6.27 -6.02
N GLY A 18 0.62 7.10 -6.05
CA GLY A 18 1.09 7.86 -4.90
C GLY A 18 0.02 8.79 -4.31
N ASN A 19 -0.71 9.53 -5.15
CA ASN A 19 -1.79 10.41 -4.70
C ASN A 19 -2.99 9.63 -4.13
N THR A 20 -3.30 8.47 -4.72
CA THR A 20 -4.36 7.59 -4.19
C THR A 20 -3.98 7.12 -2.78
N TYR A 21 -2.73 6.67 -2.60
CA TYR A 21 -2.24 6.26 -1.29
C TYR A 21 -2.23 7.42 -0.29
N PHE A 22 -1.78 8.60 -0.71
CA PHE A 22 -1.74 9.78 0.15
C PHE A 22 -3.13 10.15 0.66
N GLU A 23 -4.15 10.11 -0.19
CA GLU A 23 -5.51 10.39 0.24
C GLU A 23 -6.04 9.34 1.25
N LEU A 24 -5.74 8.05 1.04
CA LEU A 24 -6.07 7.03 2.03
C LEU A 24 -5.35 7.28 3.36
N TRP A 25 -4.07 7.66 3.31
CA TRP A 25 -3.27 7.99 4.49
C TRP A 25 -3.85 9.19 5.26
N CYS A 26 -4.30 10.24 4.57
CA CYS A 26 -4.93 11.40 5.20
C CYS A 26 -6.26 11.06 5.90
N ARG A 27 -6.98 10.04 5.40
CA ARG A 27 -8.23 9.55 6.02
C ARG A 27 -7.99 8.53 7.13
N ALA A 28 -6.90 7.80 7.04
CA ALA A 28 -6.48 6.80 8.02
C ALA A 28 -6.15 7.51 9.34
N ARG A 29 -7.12 7.53 10.26
CA ARG A 29 -6.91 7.98 11.65
C ARG A 29 -6.13 6.93 12.43
N ALA A 30 -6.12 7.00 13.76
CA ALA A 30 -5.33 6.11 14.63
C ALA A 30 -5.47 4.60 14.31
N GLU A 31 -6.65 4.16 13.87
CA GLU A 31 -6.94 2.75 13.54
C GLU A 31 -6.41 2.32 12.16
N MET A 32 -5.84 3.24 11.39
CA MET A 32 -5.37 3.04 10.02
C MET A 32 -6.42 2.46 9.06
N TYR A 33 -7.70 2.69 9.35
CA TYR A 33 -8.83 2.18 8.59
C TYR A 33 -9.48 3.27 7.73
N VAL A 34 -9.91 2.89 6.53
CA VAL A 34 -10.65 3.75 5.59
C VAL A 34 -11.84 2.99 5.00
N SER A 35 -13.03 3.61 5.08
CA SER A 35 -14.19 3.16 4.32
C SER A 35 -14.08 3.60 2.87
N LEU A 36 -14.19 2.65 1.95
CA LEU A 36 -14.05 2.86 0.50
C LEU A 36 -15.40 3.03 -0.22
N GLY A 37 -16.53 3.00 0.52
CA GLY A 37 -17.87 3.05 -0.06
C GLY A 37 -18.20 4.34 -0.84
N ALA A 38 -17.53 5.45 -0.53
CA ALA A 38 -17.66 6.72 -1.26
C ALA A 38 -16.64 6.85 -2.41
N ALA A 39 -16.58 5.85 -3.30
CA ALA A 39 -15.55 5.75 -4.33
C ALA A 39 -15.46 6.97 -5.26
N GLY A 40 -16.59 7.61 -5.58
CA GLY A 40 -16.62 8.84 -6.37
C GLY A 40 -15.86 9.99 -5.72
N SER A 41 -16.13 10.27 -4.45
CA SER A 41 -15.43 11.32 -3.69
C SER A 41 -13.95 10.98 -3.50
N LEU A 42 -13.64 9.72 -3.19
CA LEU A 42 -12.24 9.27 -3.04
C LEU A 42 -11.45 9.43 -4.33
N ALA A 43 -12.06 9.11 -5.48
CA ALA A 43 -11.45 9.32 -6.79
C ALA A 43 -11.16 10.81 -7.03
N THR A 44 -12.15 11.69 -6.78
CA THR A 44 -11.98 13.14 -6.93
C THR A 44 -10.87 13.70 -6.05
N HIS A 45 -10.83 13.34 -4.76
CA HIS A 45 -9.78 13.81 -3.85
C HIS A 45 -8.39 13.25 -4.18
N SER A 46 -8.33 12.07 -4.79
CA SER A 46 -7.08 11.51 -5.33
C SER A 46 -6.62 12.17 -6.64
N GLY A 47 -7.42 13.10 -7.18
CA GLY A 47 -7.12 13.87 -8.39
C GLY A 47 -7.68 13.29 -9.69
N TYR A 48 -8.56 12.29 -9.63
CA TYR A 48 -9.20 11.71 -10.82
C TYR A 48 -10.51 12.44 -11.16
N SER A 49 -10.79 12.61 -12.45
CA SER A 49 -11.98 13.28 -12.95
C SER A 49 -12.53 12.62 -14.22
N GLY A 50 -13.76 12.99 -14.60
CA GLY A 50 -14.45 12.45 -15.77
C GLY A 50 -15.09 11.07 -15.56
N GLN A 51 -15.64 10.51 -16.65
CA GLN A 51 -16.47 9.30 -16.60
C GLN A 51 -15.73 8.04 -16.12
N ARG A 52 -14.39 8.01 -16.23
CA ARG A 52 -13.56 6.88 -15.82
C ARG A 52 -12.86 7.08 -14.48
N ALA A 53 -13.13 8.18 -13.76
CA ALA A 53 -12.42 8.52 -12.52
C ALA A 53 -12.46 7.39 -11.49
N VAL A 54 -13.64 6.83 -11.22
CA VAL A 54 -13.81 5.74 -10.25
C VAL A 54 -13.05 4.49 -10.67
N ARG A 55 -13.12 4.12 -11.96
CA ARG A 55 -12.38 2.97 -12.47
C ARG A 55 -10.87 3.16 -12.35
N GLN A 56 -10.37 4.32 -12.77
CA GLN A 56 -8.96 4.66 -12.66
C GLN A 56 -8.48 4.59 -11.21
N TRP A 57 -9.27 5.12 -10.28
CA TRP A 57 -8.98 5.04 -8.85
C TRP A 57 -8.97 3.59 -8.35
N GLN A 58 -9.96 2.77 -8.73
CA GLN A 58 -10.01 1.35 -8.38
C GLN A 58 -8.77 0.59 -8.89
N ASP A 59 -8.31 0.87 -10.10
CA ASP A 59 -7.08 0.28 -10.64
C ASP A 59 -5.87 0.60 -9.74
N ARG A 60 -5.80 1.81 -9.15
CA ARG A 60 -4.72 2.17 -8.19
C ARG A 60 -4.91 1.52 -6.83
N ILE A 61 -6.14 1.37 -6.36
CA ILE A 61 -6.43 0.61 -5.14
C ILE A 61 -5.93 -0.82 -5.26
N GLU A 62 -6.16 -1.48 -6.40
CA GLU A 62 -5.64 -2.82 -6.65
C GLU A 62 -4.10 -2.86 -6.68
N LEU A 63 -3.44 -1.88 -7.30
CA LEU A 63 -1.97 -1.78 -7.28
C LEU A 63 -1.42 -1.59 -5.87
N LEU A 64 -2.02 -0.72 -5.07
CA LEU A 64 -1.61 -0.49 -3.68
C LEU A 64 -1.82 -1.75 -2.83
N ALA A 65 -2.90 -2.49 -3.06
CA ALA A 65 -3.16 -3.77 -2.41
C ALA A 65 -2.12 -4.82 -2.81
N LYS A 66 -1.77 -4.89 -4.10
CA LYS A 66 -0.74 -5.80 -4.63
C LYS A 66 0.64 -5.52 -4.06
N LEU A 67 1.01 -4.25 -3.89
CA LEU A 67 2.26 -3.85 -3.24
C LEU A 67 2.25 -4.11 -1.72
N GLY A 68 1.08 -4.37 -1.13
CA GLY A 68 0.90 -4.56 0.31
C GLY A 68 0.92 -3.26 1.10
N LEU A 69 0.72 -2.11 0.46
CA LEU A 69 0.58 -0.82 1.14
C LEU A 69 -0.78 -0.69 1.82
N ILE A 70 -1.78 -1.39 1.30
CA ILE A 70 -3.11 -1.50 1.88
C ILE A 70 -3.59 -2.95 1.87
N ARG A 71 -4.50 -3.30 2.77
CA ARG A 71 -5.29 -4.53 2.71
C ARG A 71 -6.73 -4.17 2.46
N ILE A 72 -7.33 -4.70 1.40
CA ILE A 72 -8.73 -4.46 1.04
C ILE A 72 -9.61 -5.60 1.52
N LYS A 73 -10.83 -5.28 1.94
CA LYS A 73 -11.87 -6.27 2.27
C LYS A 73 -13.21 -5.84 1.69
N GLY A 74 -13.92 -6.80 1.11
CA GLY A 74 -15.28 -6.60 0.62
C GLY A 74 -16.29 -6.45 1.75
N GLY A 75 -17.44 -5.89 1.44
CA GLY A 75 -18.54 -5.66 2.40
C GLY A 75 -19.84 -5.34 1.67
N SER A 76 -20.80 -4.75 2.39
CA SER A 76 -22.11 -4.37 1.83
C SER A 76 -22.03 -3.40 0.65
N ALA A 77 -20.95 -2.60 0.57
CA ALA A 77 -20.68 -1.67 -0.54
C ALA A 77 -19.91 -2.31 -1.73
N GLY A 78 -19.72 -3.63 -1.73
CA GLY A 78 -19.03 -4.36 -2.80
C GLY A 78 -17.56 -4.70 -2.49
N LYS A 79 -16.78 -5.01 -3.54
CA LYS A 79 -15.38 -5.47 -3.44
C LYS A 79 -14.47 -4.47 -2.71
N TYR A 80 -14.68 -3.19 -2.97
CA TYR A 80 -13.92 -2.08 -2.38
C TYR A 80 -14.74 -1.40 -1.29
N ALA A 81 -15.03 -2.13 -0.19
CA ALA A 81 -15.78 -1.57 0.94
C ALA A 81 -14.84 -1.03 2.03
N HIS A 82 -13.76 -1.74 2.30
CA HIS A 82 -12.88 -1.48 3.43
C HIS A 82 -11.41 -1.54 3.00
N ALA A 83 -10.60 -0.64 3.54
CA ALA A 83 -9.15 -0.71 3.46
C ALA A 83 -8.51 -0.46 4.82
N VAL A 84 -7.43 -1.19 5.10
CA VAL A 84 -6.49 -0.89 6.17
C VAL A 84 -5.18 -0.45 5.53
N VAL A 85 -4.68 0.73 5.93
CA VAL A 85 -3.43 1.30 5.47
C VAL A 85 -2.28 0.78 6.33
N LEU A 86 -1.25 0.23 5.71
CA LEU A 86 -0.10 -0.34 6.41
C LEU A 86 1.04 0.68 6.50
N ASN A 87 1.94 0.49 7.46
CA ASN A 87 3.08 1.39 7.62
C ASN A 87 3.98 1.33 6.35
N PRO A 88 4.11 2.44 5.60
CA PRO A 88 4.82 2.46 4.32
C PRO A 88 6.31 2.22 4.49
N HIS A 89 6.92 2.59 5.61
CA HIS A 89 8.34 2.34 5.86
C HIS A 89 8.64 0.85 5.83
N LYS A 90 7.82 0.06 6.54
CA LYS A 90 7.96 -1.40 6.63
C LYS A 90 7.74 -2.07 5.27
N ILE A 91 6.75 -1.61 4.52
CA ILE A 91 6.45 -2.17 3.19
C ILE A 91 7.53 -1.82 2.18
N ILE A 92 7.98 -0.56 2.11
CA ILE A 92 9.05 -0.13 1.20
C ILE A 92 10.35 -0.87 1.51
N ARG A 93 10.68 -1.04 2.79
CA ARG A 93 11.83 -1.85 3.20
C ARG A 93 11.71 -3.30 2.73
N ARG A 94 10.58 -3.97 2.99
CA ARG A 94 10.34 -5.34 2.54
C ARG A 94 10.51 -5.45 1.02
N LEU A 95 9.89 -4.56 0.26
CA LEU A 95 9.98 -4.54 -1.21
C LEU A 95 11.42 -4.33 -1.69
N ARG A 96 12.23 -3.55 -0.97
CA ARG A 96 13.65 -3.35 -1.28
C ARG A 96 14.46 -4.62 -1.01
N GLU A 97 14.22 -5.29 0.12
CA GLU A 97 14.85 -6.57 0.49
C GLU A 97 14.48 -7.69 -0.50
N GLU A 98 13.25 -7.68 -1.03
CA GLU A 98 12.78 -8.57 -2.09
C GLU A 98 13.34 -8.24 -3.49
N GLY A 99 14.15 -7.18 -3.62
CA GLY A 99 14.80 -6.79 -4.88
C GLY A 99 13.88 -6.09 -5.89
N HIS A 100 12.80 -5.45 -5.44
CA HIS A 100 11.86 -4.77 -6.33
C HIS A 100 12.53 -3.60 -7.08
N LYS A 101 12.60 -3.69 -8.41
CA LYS A 101 13.36 -2.76 -9.28
C LYS A 101 12.88 -1.30 -9.28
N GLY A 102 11.68 -1.05 -8.76
CA GLY A 102 11.08 0.30 -8.67
C GLY A 102 11.60 1.17 -7.53
N ILE A 103 12.53 0.68 -6.69
CA ILE A 103 13.05 1.44 -5.53
C ILE A 103 14.52 1.80 -5.78
N SER A 104 14.82 3.05 -6.16
CA SER A 104 16.20 3.49 -6.33
C SER A 104 16.95 3.56 -4.99
N GLY A 105 18.28 3.39 -5.03
CA GLY A 105 19.16 3.60 -3.86
C GLY A 105 18.94 4.96 -3.23
N GLU A 106 19.11 6.02 -4.01
CA GLU A 106 18.94 7.40 -3.61
C GLU A 106 17.62 7.69 -2.86
N LYS A 107 16.47 7.27 -3.41
CA LYS A 107 15.17 7.53 -2.77
C LYS A 107 14.97 6.71 -1.50
N TYR A 108 15.52 5.50 -1.46
CA TYR A 108 15.49 4.66 -0.26
C TYR A 108 16.33 5.28 0.86
N ASP A 109 17.56 5.72 0.54
CA ASP A 109 18.46 6.33 1.51
C ASP A 109 17.89 7.64 2.06
N ALA A 110 17.30 8.48 1.18
CA ALA A 110 16.59 9.69 1.59
C ALA A 110 15.36 9.40 2.48
N LEU A 111 14.67 8.27 2.27
CA LEU A 111 13.57 7.85 3.15
C LEU A 111 14.09 7.44 4.53
N VAL A 112 15.20 6.70 4.58
CA VAL A 112 15.84 6.27 5.83
C VAL A 112 16.35 7.47 6.63
N GLU A 113 17.03 8.41 5.96
CA GLU A 113 17.48 9.67 6.57
C GLU A 113 16.29 10.43 7.17
N ARG A 114 15.23 10.63 6.37
CA ARG A 114 14.01 11.30 6.85
C ARG A 114 13.39 10.59 8.04
N ALA A 115 13.37 9.25 8.07
CA ALA A 115 12.84 8.48 9.18
C ALA A 115 13.67 8.67 10.45
N ASN A 116 14.99 8.74 10.33
CA ASN A 116 15.88 9.02 11.45
C ASN A 116 15.65 10.43 12.02
N GLU A 117 15.44 11.44 11.17
CA GLU A 117 15.16 12.83 11.60
C GLU A 117 13.90 12.96 12.47
N ILE A 118 12.85 12.17 12.20
CA ILE A 118 11.64 12.12 13.06
C ILE A 118 11.74 11.12 14.21
N GLY A 119 12.90 10.50 14.41
CA GLY A 119 13.08 9.49 15.45
C GLY A 119 12.32 8.18 15.23
N SER A 120 11.92 7.88 13.99
CA SER A 120 11.26 6.60 13.68
C SER A 120 12.24 5.44 13.84
N THR A 121 11.77 4.33 14.42
CA THR A 121 12.52 3.08 14.55
C THR A 121 12.14 2.05 13.49
N ASP A 122 11.29 2.40 12.52
CA ASP A 122 10.73 1.46 11.55
C ASP A 122 11.79 0.77 10.65
N PHE A 123 12.97 1.35 10.54
CA PHE A 123 14.11 0.82 9.78
C PHE A 123 15.15 0.09 10.64
N LYS A 124 14.97 0.04 11.98
CA LYS A 124 15.95 -0.52 12.92
C LYS A 124 15.70 -2.02 13.21
N ASP A 125 14.44 -2.46 13.25
CA ASP A 125 14.08 -3.85 13.58
C ASP A 125 13.82 -4.67 12.32
N PRO A 126 14.39 -5.86 12.12
CA PRO A 126 14.06 -6.73 10.97
C PRO A 126 12.54 -6.99 10.90
N PRO A 127 11.95 -7.05 9.68
CA PRO A 127 10.51 -7.23 9.56
C PRO A 127 10.11 -8.54 10.23
N LYS A 128 9.16 -8.48 11.16
CA LYS A 128 8.45 -9.68 11.60
C LYS A 128 7.72 -10.21 10.38
N THR A 129 8.18 -11.34 9.84
CA THR A 129 7.40 -12.13 8.90
C THR A 129 6.09 -12.48 9.59
N ASP A 130 5.00 -11.85 9.15
CA ASP A 130 3.66 -12.43 9.30
C ASP A 130 3.69 -13.74 8.50
N SER A 131 4.19 -14.82 9.12
CA SER A 131 4.14 -16.15 8.55
C SER A 131 2.68 -16.46 8.26
N ALA A 132 2.34 -16.57 6.98
CA ALA A 132 1.09 -17.19 6.54
C ALA A 132 0.95 -18.53 7.29
N PRO A 133 -0.26 -18.91 7.75
CA PRO A 133 -0.45 -20.20 8.40
C PRO A 133 0.08 -21.30 7.46
N PRO A 134 0.83 -22.29 7.99
CA PRO A 134 1.42 -23.33 7.16
C PRO A 134 0.31 -24.00 6.37
N ALA A 135 0.48 -24.04 5.04
CA ALA A 135 -0.36 -24.83 4.17
C ALA A 135 -0.31 -26.27 4.70
N THR A 136 -1.44 -26.76 5.20
CA THR A 136 -1.60 -28.16 5.58
C THR A 136 -1.23 -29.01 4.37
N PRO A 137 -0.23 -29.91 4.44
CA PRO A 137 -0.04 -30.87 3.38
C PRO A 137 -1.28 -31.77 3.36
N SER A 138 -2.05 -31.68 2.27
CA SER A 138 -3.09 -32.63 1.95
C SER A 138 -2.41 -33.99 1.79
N ALA A 139 -2.65 -34.88 2.76
CA ALA A 139 -2.21 -36.26 2.69
C ALA A 139 -2.95 -36.95 1.53
N ALA A 140 -2.24 -37.14 0.42
CA ALA A 140 -2.55 -38.15 -0.57
C ALA A 140 -1.75 -39.41 -0.23
N GLY A 141 -2.45 -40.55 -0.17
CA GLY A 141 -1.92 -41.89 0.12
C GLY A 141 -2.90 -42.60 1.06
N GLY A 142 -3.77 -43.51 0.62
CA GLY A 142 -3.60 -44.51 -0.41
C GLY A 142 -3.42 -45.86 0.28
N SER A 143 -4.54 -46.54 0.57
CA SER A 143 -4.76 -47.99 0.57
C SER A 143 -6.23 -48.25 0.91
#